data_AF-A0A2N5H7Z1-F1
#
_entry.id   AF-A0A2N5H7Z1-F1
#
_cell.length_a   1.000
_cell.length_b   1.000
_cell.length_c   1.000
_cell.angle_alpha   90.00
_cell.angle_beta   90.00
_cell.angle_gamma   90.00
#
_symmetry.space_group_name_H-M   'P 1'
#
loop_
_entity.id
_entity.type
_entity.pdbx_description
1 polymer ?
#
loop_
_entity_poly.entity_id
_entity_poly.type
_entity_poly.pdbx_seq_one_letter_code
_entity_poly.pdbx_strand_id
1 'polypeptide(L)'
;MKKLFILLIVSLISLYPIHSFADMAEGDMIVTLGANLTEEQKESLLTEMGAPSDVQIVTVTNQEEHQYLGKYVANSLIGTKAISSSAITIAPKGAGITVKTKNINWVTDEMYVNALITAGVKDANIYITAPISVSGTAALTGIIKAYEISADKTIPEEVKQAANQEMVETAKLGDSIGDKNAAALIAKVKEEIAKNKPKNDAELKSIIEQAAKDLNVTLSDAEMNRLIDFFNKLKDLNIDWNQVSDQLNKAKDRISKYLQSEEGQGFLEKLKQFFIWLIDAIKSIFS
;
A
#
# COMPACT_ATOMS: atom_id res chain seq x y z
N MET A 1 -33.99 42.18 -29.22
CA MET A 1 -33.70 40.80 -29.66
C MET A 1 -32.35 40.28 -29.17
N LYS A 2 -31.23 41.02 -29.32
CA LYS A 2 -29.90 40.56 -28.81
C LYS A 2 -29.82 40.33 -27.29
N LYS A 3 -30.51 41.14 -26.48
CA LYS A 3 -30.53 40.96 -25.01
C LYS A 3 -31.33 39.73 -24.53
N LEU A 4 -32.35 39.32 -25.30
CA LEU A 4 -33.17 38.14 -24.98
C LEU A 4 -32.44 36.84 -25.33
N PHE A 5 -31.60 36.87 -26.37
CA PHE A 5 -30.79 35.73 -26.81
C PHE A 5 -29.63 35.43 -25.83
N ILE A 6 -29.08 36.46 -25.18
CA ILE A 6 -28.03 36.30 -24.16
C ILE A 6 -28.57 35.67 -22.88
N LEU A 7 -29.80 36.00 -22.45
CA LEU A 7 -30.42 35.37 -21.29
C LEU A 7 -30.72 33.87 -21.50
N LEU A 8 -31.04 33.46 -22.73
CA LEU A 8 -31.33 32.06 -23.05
C LEU A 8 -30.06 31.17 -23.04
N ILE A 9 -28.91 31.74 -23.43
CA ILE A 9 -27.62 31.02 -23.45
C ILE A 9 -27.05 30.86 -22.03
N VAL A 10 -27.22 31.85 -21.15
CA VAL A 10 -26.76 31.75 -19.76
C VAL A 10 -27.59 30.73 -18.96
N SER A 11 -28.88 30.60 -19.25
CA SER A 11 -29.75 29.59 -18.60
C SER A 11 -29.45 28.15 -19.04
N LEU A 12 -28.83 27.93 -20.20
CA LEU A 12 -28.50 26.59 -20.70
C LEU A 12 -27.20 26.04 -20.08
N ILE A 13 -26.32 26.92 -19.60
CA ILE A 13 -25.05 26.54 -18.95
C ILE A 13 -25.29 26.06 -17.50
N SER A 14 -26.42 26.43 -16.88
CA SER A 14 -26.76 26.06 -15.49
C SER A 14 -27.34 24.65 -15.32
N LEU A 15 -27.53 23.90 -16.41
CA LEU A 15 -28.13 22.55 -16.40
C LEU A 15 -27.09 21.42 -16.47
N TYR A 16 -25.79 21.75 -16.55
CA TYR A 16 -24.76 20.73 -16.37
C TYR A 16 -24.60 20.49 -14.87
N PRO A 17 -24.79 19.25 -14.38
CA PRO A 17 -24.40 18.94 -13.01
C PRO A 17 -22.90 19.23 -12.92
N ILE A 18 -22.55 20.29 -12.20
CA ILE A 18 -21.19 20.45 -11.70
C ILE A 18 -21.02 19.24 -10.80
N HIS A 19 -20.25 18.25 -11.24
CA HIS A 19 -19.74 17.22 -10.36
C HIS A 19 -18.82 17.93 -9.37
N SER A 20 -19.42 18.45 -8.31
CA SER A 20 -18.69 18.82 -7.11
C SER A 20 -18.12 17.51 -6.61
N PHE A 21 -16.80 17.34 -6.74
CA PHE A 21 -16.08 16.39 -5.90
C PHE A 21 -16.35 16.87 -4.48
N ALA A 22 -17.28 16.23 -3.78
CA ALA A 22 -17.35 16.39 -2.34
C ALA A 22 -16.01 15.92 -1.80
N ASP A 23 -15.39 16.72 -0.91
CA ASP A 23 -14.22 16.24 -0.17
C ASP A 23 -14.58 14.90 0.47
N MET A 24 -13.81 13.86 0.17
CA MET A 24 -14.09 12.54 0.70
C MET A 24 -14.00 12.56 2.23
N ALA A 25 -15.06 12.10 2.88
CA ALA A 25 -15.21 12.05 4.32
C ALA A 25 -14.85 10.67 4.88
N GLU A 26 -14.73 10.61 6.21
CA GLU A 26 -14.64 9.33 6.92
C GLU A 26 -15.79 8.40 6.51
N GLY A 27 -15.45 7.16 6.14
CA GLY A 27 -16.42 6.16 5.67
C GLY A 27 -16.61 6.11 4.15
N ASP A 28 -16.16 7.12 3.40
CA ASP A 28 -16.25 7.10 1.95
C ASP A 28 -15.37 5.98 1.36
N MET A 29 -15.87 5.33 0.32
CA MET A 29 -15.24 4.18 -0.31
C MET A 29 -14.95 4.41 -1.79
N ILE A 30 -13.76 4.02 -2.22
CA ILE A 30 -13.43 3.83 -3.64
C ILE A 30 -13.08 2.36 -3.85
N VAL A 31 -13.62 1.78 -4.93
CA VAL A 31 -13.29 0.43 -5.36
C VAL A 31 -12.41 0.48 -6.60
N THR A 32 -11.38 -0.36 -6.64
CA THR A 32 -10.57 -0.61 -7.83
C THR A 32 -10.83 -2.02 -8.33
N LEU A 33 -11.08 -2.16 -9.63
CA LEU A 33 -11.35 -3.43 -10.28
C LEU A 33 -10.31 -3.72 -11.35
N GLY A 34 -9.81 -4.95 -11.39
CA GLY A 34 -8.98 -5.44 -12.48
C GLY A 34 -9.74 -5.43 -13.82
N ALA A 35 -9.09 -4.93 -14.87
CA ALA A 35 -9.69 -4.78 -16.20
C ALA A 35 -10.07 -6.12 -16.86
N ASN A 36 -9.51 -7.23 -16.39
CA ASN A 36 -9.74 -8.56 -16.98
C ASN A 36 -10.76 -9.40 -16.21
N LEU A 37 -11.48 -8.80 -15.26
CA LEU A 37 -12.63 -9.41 -14.60
C LEU A 37 -13.82 -9.50 -15.55
N THR A 38 -14.58 -10.59 -15.46
CA THR A 38 -15.92 -10.68 -16.08
C THR A 38 -16.92 -9.80 -15.32
N GLU A 39 -18.04 -9.44 -15.96
CA GLU A 39 -19.08 -8.64 -15.28
C GLU A 39 -19.61 -9.35 -14.02
N GLU A 40 -19.85 -10.65 -14.08
CA GLU A 40 -20.26 -11.46 -12.91
C GLU A 40 -19.22 -11.40 -11.78
N GLN A 41 -17.92 -11.45 -12.12
CA GLN A 41 -16.85 -11.32 -11.13
C GLN A 41 -16.84 -9.92 -10.52
N LYS A 42 -17.03 -8.86 -11.32
CA LYS A 42 -17.10 -7.48 -10.82
C LYS A 42 -18.23 -7.32 -9.80
N GLU A 43 -19.44 -7.79 -10.14
CA GLU A 43 -20.61 -7.73 -9.25
C GLU A 43 -20.39 -8.51 -7.95
N SER A 44 -19.84 -9.73 -8.05
CA SER A 44 -19.52 -10.57 -6.90
C SER A 44 -18.50 -9.90 -5.98
N LEU A 45 -17.44 -9.32 -6.56
CA LEU A 45 -16.41 -8.61 -5.80
C LEU A 45 -16.95 -7.33 -5.14
N LEU A 46 -17.78 -6.54 -5.82
CA LEU A 46 -18.42 -5.35 -5.24
C LEU A 46 -19.31 -5.73 -4.05
N THR A 47 -20.07 -6.82 -4.18
CA THR A 47 -20.89 -7.37 -3.09
C THR A 47 -20.03 -7.83 -1.92
N GLU A 48 -18.95 -8.57 -2.18
CA GLU A 48 -18.01 -9.02 -1.15
C GLU A 48 -17.36 -7.85 -0.41
N MET A 49 -17.00 -6.79 -1.14
CA MET A 49 -16.41 -5.57 -0.58
C MET A 49 -17.42 -4.72 0.20
N GLY A 50 -18.72 -5.04 0.16
CA GLY A 50 -19.77 -4.24 0.77
C GLY A 50 -19.88 -2.85 0.13
N ALA A 51 -19.58 -2.75 -1.17
CA ALA A 51 -19.51 -1.47 -1.85
C ALA A 51 -20.92 -0.87 -2.03
N PRO A 52 -21.11 0.44 -1.78
CA PRO A 52 -22.40 1.10 -2.01
C PRO A 52 -22.74 1.15 -3.51
N SER A 53 -24.02 1.32 -3.83
CA SER A 53 -24.51 1.30 -5.22
C SER A 53 -23.91 2.41 -6.10
N ASP A 54 -23.52 3.52 -5.49
CA ASP A 54 -22.93 4.70 -6.12
C ASP A 54 -21.41 4.79 -5.88
N VAL A 55 -20.77 3.70 -5.45
CA VAL A 55 -19.33 3.65 -5.22
C VAL A 55 -18.55 4.09 -6.45
N GLN A 56 -17.52 4.91 -6.25
CA GLN A 56 -16.62 5.25 -7.33
C GLN A 56 -15.75 4.04 -7.68
N ILE A 57 -15.75 3.67 -8.96
CA ILE A 57 -14.99 2.53 -9.49
C ILE A 57 -13.82 3.03 -10.34
N VAL A 58 -12.62 2.54 -10.03
CA VAL A 58 -11.39 2.76 -10.79
C VAL A 58 -10.95 1.46 -11.45
N THR A 59 -10.69 1.47 -12.75
CA THR A 59 -10.18 0.28 -13.43
C THR A 59 -8.65 0.26 -13.45
N VAL A 60 -8.06 -0.93 -13.24
CA VAL A 60 -6.61 -1.18 -13.36
C VAL A 60 -6.36 -2.17 -14.48
N THR A 61 -5.53 -1.78 -15.44
CA THR A 61 -5.17 -2.61 -16.58
C THR A 61 -3.87 -3.37 -16.34
N ASN A 62 -3.68 -4.49 -17.02
CA ASN A 62 -2.42 -5.23 -16.95
C ASN A 62 -1.24 -4.41 -17.52
N GLN A 63 -1.48 -3.53 -18.49
CA GLN A 63 -0.45 -2.62 -19.00
C GLN A 63 0.11 -1.72 -17.89
N GLU A 64 -0.74 -1.22 -16.99
CA GLU A 64 -0.30 -0.42 -15.85
C GLU A 64 0.55 -1.26 -14.90
N GLU A 65 0.20 -2.52 -14.66
CA GLU A 65 1.04 -3.42 -13.85
C GLU A 65 2.45 -3.56 -14.49
N HIS A 66 2.53 -3.77 -15.80
CA HIS A 66 3.82 -3.83 -16.50
C HIS A 66 4.59 -2.51 -16.45
N GLN A 67 3.90 -1.36 -16.49
CA GLN A 67 4.52 -0.05 -16.35
C GLN A 67 5.17 0.15 -14.96
N TYR A 68 4.50 -0.27 -13.89
CA TYR A 68 4.96 -0.05 -12.52
C TYR A 68 5.85 -1.18 -11.98
N LEU A 69 5.71 -2.40 -12.49
CA LEU A 69 6.36 -3.60 -11.94
C LEU A 69 7.29 -4.30 -12.93
N GLY A 70 7.14 -4.09 -14.24
CA GLY A 70 7.89 -4.84 -15.27
C GLY A 70 9.40 -4.66 -15.25
N LYS A 71 9.90 -3.59 -14.60
CA LYS A 71 11.34 -3.38 -14.36
C LYS A 71 11.88 -4.21 -13.19
N TYR A 72 11.02 -4.61 -12.27
CA TYR A 72 11.40 -5.22 -10.99
C TYR A 72 10.97 -6.68 -10.92
N VAL A 73 9.93 -7.08 -11.65
CA VAL A 73 9.31 -8.40 -11.59
C VAL A 73 9.40 -9.06 -12.96
N ALA A 74 9.64 -10.38 -12.98
CA ALA A 74 9.53 -11.15 -14.20
C ALA A 74 8.10 -11.07 -14.76
N ASN A 75 7.95 -10.87 -16.07
CA ASN A 75 6.65 -10.76 -16.73
C ASN A 75 5.70 -11.94 -16.42
N SER A 76 6.25 -13.13 -16.14
CA SER A 76 5.48 -14.31 -15.75
C SER A 76 4.73 -14.15 -14.42
N LEU A 77 5.26 -13.37 -13.48
CA LEU A 77 4.69 -13.17 -12.15
C LEU A 77 3.69 -12.00 -12.12
N ILE A 78 3.85 -11.02 -13.02
CA ILE A 78 2.80 -10.03 -13.33
C ILE A 78 1.66 -10.71 -14.10
N GLY A 79 2.01 -11.63 -15.00
CA GLY A 79 1.06 -12.31 -15.87
C GLY A 79 0.52 -11.38 -16.96
N THR A 80 -0.59 -11.81 -17.57
CA THR A 80 -1.21 -11.14 -18.72
C THR A 80 -2.60 -10.57 -18.40
N LYS A 81 -3.05 -10.69 -17.16
CA LYS A 81 -4.40 -10.31 -16.73
C LYS A 81 -4.38 -9.60 -15.38
N ALA A 82 -4.97 -8.41 -15.34
CA ALA A 82 -5.25 -7.68 -14.10
C ALA A 82 -6.56 -8.23 -13.49
N ILE A 83 -6.44 -9.01 -12.41
CA ILE A 83 -7.56 -9.73 -11.77
C ILE A 83 -7.79 -9.31 -10.31
N SER A 84 -6.74 -8.92 -9.58
CA SER A 84 -6.92 -8.45 -8.19
C SER A 84 -7.58 -7.07 -8.15
N SER A 85 -8.34 -6.83 -7.08
CA SER A 85 -9.18 -5.66 -6.85
C SER A 85 -9.04 -5.20 -5.40
N SER A 86 -9.40 -3.96 -5.11
CA SER A 86 -9.38 -3.46 -3.74
C SER A 86 -10.51 -2.47 -3.45
N ALA A 87 -10.97 -2.43 -2.21
CA ALA A 87 -11.78 -1.37 -1.66
C ALA A 87 -10.94 -0.55 -0.67
N ILE A 88 -11.00 0.76 -0.78
CA ILE A 88 -10.33 1.69 0.14
C ILE A 88 -11.41 2.54 0.78
N THR A 89 -11.53 2.41 2.09
CA THR A 89 -12.44 3.20 2.92
C THR A 89 -11.64 4.18 3.75
N ILE A 90 -11.99 5.46 3.68
CA ILE A 90 -11.34 6.51 4.48
C ILE A 90 -11.60 6.26 5.96
N ALA A 91 -10.53 6.17 6.74
CA ALA A 91 -10.58 5.96 8.18
C ALA A 91 -10.46 7.30 8.92
N PRO A 92 -10.84 7.36 10.21
CA PRO A 92 -10.67 8.56 11.02
C PRO A 92 -9.22 9.05 11.00
N LYS A 93 -9.02 10.37 11.10
CA LYS A 93 -7.68 10.96 11.18
C LYS A 93 -6.87 10.34 12.33
N GLY A 94 -5.67 9.86 12.02
CA GLY A 94 -4.81 9.20 12.99
C GLY A 94 -5.06 7.70 13.16
N ALA A 95 -6.03 7.12 12.44
CA ALA A 95 -6.27 5.69 12.41
C ALA A 95 -5.07 4.88 11.89
N GLY A 96 -4.27 5.45 10.99
CA GLY A 96 -3.25 4.71 10.28
C GLY A 96 -3.83 3.82 9.18
N ILE A 97 -2.99 2.99 8.57
CA ILE A 97 -3.39 2.09 7.48
C ILE A 97 -3.73 0.71 8.02
N THR A 98 -4.74 0.07 7.46
CA THR A 98 -5.08 -1.32 7.75
C THR A 98 -5.38 -2.05 6.44
N VAL A 99 -4.73 -3.19 6.20
CA VAL A 99 -4.92 -4.00 4.99
C VAL A 99 -5.42 -5.38 5.38
N LYS A 100 -6.34 -5.93 4.59
CA LYS A 100 -6.77 -7.33 4.66
C LYS A 100 -6.84 -7.90 3.25
N THR A 101 -6.24 -9.05 3.03
CA THR A 101 -6.28 -9.75 1.74
C THR A 101 -7.15 -11.01 1.77
N LYS A 102 -7.68 -11.37 0.60
CA LYS A 102 -8.30 -12.67 0.30
C LYS A 102 -7.87 -13.10 -1.10
N ASN A 103 -7.56 -14.39 -1.28
CA ASN A 103 -7.12 -14.96 -2.56
C ASN A 103 -5.85 -14.28 -3.14
N ILE A 104 -4.99 -13.76 -2.28
CA ILE A 104 -3.67 -13.25 -2.65
C ILE A 104 -2.62 -14.23 -2.11
N ASN A 105 -1.66 -14.65 -2.95
CA ASN A 105 -0.73 -15.74 -2.62
C ASN A 105 0.76 -15.35 -2.62
N TRP A 106 1.10 -14.12 -2.99
CA TRP A 106 2.50 -13.68 -3.05
C TRP A 106 2.72 -12.39 -2.26
N VAL A 107 1.90 -11.37 -2.46
CA VAL A 107 1.98 -10.14 -1.66
C VAL A 107 1.18 -10.29 -0.37
N THR A 108 1.83 -10.17 0.79
CA THR A 108 1.17 -10.24 2.10
C THR A 108 0.59 -8.88 2.52
N ASP A 109 -0.28 -8.89 3.54
CA ASP A 109 -0.87 -7.67 4.09
C ASP A 109 0.19 -6.67 4.56
N GLU A 110 1.26 -7.17 5.19
CA GLU A 110 2.39 -6.38 5.67
C GLU A 110 3.13 -5.68 4.52
N MET A 111 3.30 -6.38 3.39
CA MET A 111 3.97 -5.84 2.21
C MET A 111 3.16 -4.69 1.59
N TYR A 112 1.83 -4.83 1.53
CA TYR A 112 0.95 -3.72 1.12
C TYR A 112 1.06 -2.54 2.07
N VAL A 113 0.96 -2.75 3.38
CA VAL A 113 1.06 -1.66 4.37
C VAL A 113 2.37 -0.90 4.18
N ASN A 114 3.50 -1.61 4.06
CA ASN A 114 4.81 -1.03 3.86
C ASN A 114 4.89 -0.17 2.59
N ALA A 115 4.47 -0.72 1.45
CA ALA A 115 4.47 -0.01 0.17
C ALA A 115 3.54 1.21 0.17
N LEU A 116 2.37 1.10 0.77
CA LEU A 116 1.38 2.19 0.85
C LEU A 116 1.85 3.34 1.74
N ILE A 117 2.54 3.03 2.84
CA ILE A 117 3.19 4.04 3.68
C ILE A 117 4.22 4.83 2.84
N THR A 118 5.04 4.13 2.05
CA THR A 118 6.03 4.73 1.14
C THR A 118 5.36 5.57 0.05
N ALA A 119 4.17 5.19 -0.41
CA ALA A 119 3.37 5.97 -1.35
C ALA A 119 2.68 7.20 -0.72
N GLY A 120 2.80 7.41 0.59
CA GLY A 120 2.18 8.53 1.29
C GLY A 120 0.71 8.32 1.68
N VAL A 121 0.22 7.08 1.60
CA VAL A 121 -1.13 6.72 2.04
C VAL A 121 -1.22 6.83 3.56
N LYS A 122 -2.38 7.26 4.07
CA LYS A 122 -2.65 7.38 5.50
C LYS A 122 -4.12 7.16 5.79
N ASP A 123 -4.41 6.74 7.02
CA ASP A 123 -5.76 6.74 7.60
C ASP A 123 -6.79 6.07 6.67
N ALA A 124 -6.54 4.80 6.30
CA ALA A 124 -7.35 4.05 5.35
C ALA A 124 -7.51 2.59 5.75
N ASN A 125 -8.74 2.07 5.61
CA ASN A 125 -9.04 0.65 5.71
C ASN A 125 -9.12 0.07 4.30
N ILE A 126 -8.32 -0.95 4.02
CA ILE A 126 -8.11 -1.47 2.68
C ILE A 126 -8.43 -2.97 2.68
N TYR A 127 -9.34 -3.37 1.81
CA TYR A 127 -9.63 -4.78 1.58
C TYR A 127 -9.25 -5.14 0.15
N ILE A 128 -8.43 -6.17 0.00
CA ILE A 128 -7.87 -6.62 -1.27
C ILE A 128 -8.36 -8.03 -1.54
N THR A 129 -8.89 -8.26 -2.73
CA THR A 129 -9.47 -9.57 -3.07
C THR A 129 -9.35 -9.88 -4.55
N ALA A 130 -9.58 -11.13 -4.90
CA ALA A 130 -9.63 -11.63 -6.26
C ALA A 130 -10.58 -12.84 -6.33
N PRO A 131 -11.22 -13.11 -7.48
CA PRO A 131 -12.12 -14.27 -7.63
C PRO A 131 -11.38 -15.60 -7.60
N ILE A 132 -10.07 -15.59 -7.87
CA ILE A 132 -9.16 -16.73 -7.83
C ILE A 132 -7.84 -16.31 -7.17
N SER A 133 -7.05 -17.29 -6.74
CA SER A 133 -5.73 -17.04 -6.15
C SER A 133 -4.78 -16.39 -7.16
N VAL A 134 -4.25 -15.20 -6.84
CA VAL A 134 -3.34 -14.41 -7.69
C VAL A 134 -2.22 -13.76 -6.86
N SER A 135 -1.21 -13.22 -7.54
CA SER A 135 -0.06 -12.55 -6.90
C SER A 135 -0.44 -11.31 -6.10
N GLY A 136 -1.43 -10.54 -6.57
CA GLY A 136 -1.90 -9.29 -5.97
C GLY A 136 -1.33 -8.01 -6.58
N THR A 137 -0.50 -8.09 -7.61
CA THR A 137 0.20 -6.95 -8.20
C THR A 137 -0.70 -5.81 -8.69
N ALA A 138 -1.86 -6.12 -9.29
CA ALA A 138 -2.81 -5.12 -9.76
C ALA A 138 -3.42 -4.29 -8.62
N ALA A 139 -3.62 -4.89 -7.44
CA ALA A 139 -4.24 -4.22 -6.31
C ALA A 139 -3.42 -3.03 -5.82
N LEU A 140 -2.08 -3.13 -5.71
CA LEU A 140 -1.25 -2.01 -5.26
C LEU A 140 -1.37 -0.80 -6.21
N THR A 141 -1.33 -1.05 -7.52
CA THR A 141 -1.50 -0.01 -8.54
C THR A 141 -2.88 0.64 -8.41
N GLY A 142 -3.92 -0.16 -8.20
CA GLY A 142 -5.27 0.33 -7.95
C GLY A 142 -5.37 1.21 -6.71
N ILE A 143 -4.78 0.78 -5.60
CA ILE A 143 -4.84 1.53 -4.33
C ILE A 143 -4.19 2.88 -4.45
N ILE A 144 -3.01 2.95 -5.06
CA ILE A 144 -2.31 4.23 -5.29
C ILE A 144 -3.20 5.16 -6.12
N LYS A 145 -3.77 4.67 -7.24
CA LYS A 145 -4.67 5.48 -8.09
C LYS A 145 -5.92 5.97 -7.35
N ALA A 146 -6.57 5.09 -6.60
CA ALA A 146 -7.75 5.43 -5.83
C ALA A 146 -7.43 6.42 -4.71
N TYR A 147 -6.27 6.31 -4.08
CA TYR A 147 -5.83 7.28 -3.08
C TYR A 147 -5.52 8.65 -3.69
N GLU A 148 -4.95 8.71 -4.89
CA GLU A 148 -4.74 10.00 -5.58
C GLU A 148 -6.06 10.75 -5.81
N ILE A 149 -7.11 10.00 -6.15
CA ILE A 149 -8.48 10.51 -6.31
C ILE A 149 -9.04 10.94 -4.96
N SER A 150 -8.97 10.09 -3.93
CA SER A 150 -9.61 10.38 -2.65
C SER A 150 -8.95 11.50 -1.86
N ALA A 151 -7.64 11.63 -2.00
CA ALA A 151 -6.86 12.65 -1.30
C ALA A 151 -6.74 13.96 -2.10
N ASP A 152 -7.34 14.03 -3.30
CA ASP A 152 -7.16 15.10 -4.30
C ASP A 152 -5.67 15.49 -4.47
N LYS A 153 -4.82 14.46 -4.61
CA LYS A 153 -3.37 14.60 -4.62
C LYS A 153 -2.74 13.69 -5.63
N THR A 154 -1.87 14.25 -6.47
CA THR A 154 -1.00 13.44 -7.32
C THR A 154 0.21 12.97 -6.53
N ILE A 155 0.41 11.65 -6.47
CA ILE A 155 1.64 11.05 -5.94
C ILE A 155 2.69 11.12 -7.06
N PRO A 156 3.89 11.67 -6.80
CA PRO A 156 4.95 11.73 -7.82
C PRO A 156 5.24 10.37 -8.44
N GLU A 157 5.47 10.33 -9.75
CA GLU A 157 5.67 9.07 -10.49
C GLU A 157 6.83 8.25 -9.91
N GLU A 158 7.92 8.91 -9.52
CA GLU A 158 9.05 8.25 -8.86
C GLU A 158 8.71 7.62 -7.50
N VAL A 159 7.78 8.22 -6.75
CA VAL A 159 7.28 7.67 -5.47
C VAL A 159 6.38 6.46 -5.72
N LYS A 160 5.50 6.52 -6.74
CA LYS A 160 4.68 5.37 -7.14
C LYS A 160 5.54 4.19 -7.58
N GLN A 161 6.58 4.46 -8.38
CA GLN A 161 7.55 3.46 -8.81
C GLN A 161 8.31 2.87 -7.62
N ALA A 162 8.69 3.69 -6.63
CA ALA A 162 9.40 3.22 -5.45
C ALA A 162 8.53 2.36 -4.54
N ALA A 163 7.26 2.72 -4.32
CA ALA A 163 6.32 1.91 -3.57
C ALA A 163 6.08 0.54 -4.22
N ASN A 164 5.95 0.50 -5.55
CA ASN A 164 5.82 -0.74 -6.30
C ASN A 164 7.11 -1.58 -6.24
N GLN A 165 8.28 -0.95 -6.40
CA GLN A 165 9.57 -1.63 -6.23
C GLN A 165 9.73 -2.20 -4.81
N GLU A 166 9.30 -1.46 -3.78
CA GLU A 166 9.38 -1.90 -2.39
C GLU A 166 8.61 -3.21 -2.18
N MET A 167 7.37 -3.27 -2.64
CA MET A 167 6.54 -4.46 -2.53
C MET A 167 7.24 -5.67 -3.17
N VAL A 168 7.85 -5.46 -4.32
CA VAL A 168 8.54 -6.51 -5.08
C VAL A 168 9.82 -6.97 -4.41
N GLU A 169 10.68 -6.04 -3.99
CA GLU A 169 11.92 -6.41 -3.30
C GLU A 169 11.62 -7.08 -1.96
N THR A 170 10.56 -6.65 -1.26
CA THR A 170 10.08 -7.32 -0.04
C THR A 170 9.61 -8.74 -0.34
N ALA A 171 8.81 -8.95 -1.38
CA ALA A 171 8.30 -10.27 -1.74
C ALA A 171 9.42 -11.23 -2.18
N LYS A 172 10.38 -10.76 -2.99
CA LYS A 172 11.57 -11.55 -3.35
C LYS A 172 12.44 -11.91 -2.16
N LEU A 173 12.55 -11.01 -1.19
CA LEU A 173 13.25 -11.27 0.06
C LEU A 173 12.45 -12.26 0.93
N GLY A 174 11.12 -12.25 0.82
CA GLY A 174 10.24 -13.25 1.43
C GLY A 174 10.55 -14.67 0.97
N ASP A 175 10.87 -14.85 -0.32
CA ASP A 175 11.26 -16.15 -0.88
C ASP A 175 12.52 -16.75 -0.22
N SER A 176 13.41 -15.93 0.35
CA SER A 176 14.68 -16.38 0.96
C SER A 176 14.66 -16.41 2.48
N ILE A 177 14.15 -15.36 3.13
CA ILE A 177 14.16 -15.22 4.59
C ILE A 177 12.77 -15.35 5.23
N GLY A 178 11.73 -15.59 4.42
CA GLY A 178 10.33 -15.68 4.83
C GLY A 178 9.62 -14.33 4.80
N ASP A 179 8.39 -14.31 4.29
CA ASP A 179 7.59 -13.09 4.04
C ASP A 179 7.50 -12.16 5.25
N LYS A 180 7.28 -12.74 6.42
CA LYS A 180 7.23 -11.98 7.68
C LYS A 180 8.57 -11.31 7.95
N ASN A 181 9.67 -12.03 7.92
CA ASN A 181 10.97 -11.44 8.20
C ASN A 181 11.35 -10.37 7.17
N ALA A 182 11.01 -10.59 5.90
CA ALA A 182 11.24 -9.61 4.84
C ALA A 182 10.46 -8.31 5.09
N ALA A 183 9.16 -8.39 5.38
CA ALA A 183 8.36 -7.21 5.67
C ALA A 183 8.84 -6.47 6.92
N ALA A 184 9.26 -7.18 7.97
CA ALA A 184 9.84 -6.56 9.16
C ALA A 184 11.18 -5.88 8.89
N LEU A 185 12.04 -6.53 8.11
CA LEU A 185 13.35 -6.00 7.80
C LEU A 185 13.22 -4.68 7.05
N ILE A 186 12.36 -4.62 6.03
CA ILE A 186 12.08 -3.38 5.29
C ILE A 186 11.48 -2.30 6.21
N ALA A 187 10.48 -2.64 7.03
CA ALA A 187 9.88 -1.70 7.97
C ALA A 187 10.90 -1.14 8.98
N LYS A 188 11.76 -2.00 9.53
CA LYS A 188 12.78 -1.63 10.51
C LYS A 188 13.89 -0.77 9.90
N VAL A 189 14.35 -1.10 8.70
CA VAL A 189 15.32 -0.25 7.98
C VAL A 189 14.74 1.12 7.68
N LYS A 190 13.48 1.21 7.22
CA LYS A 190 12.80 2.51 7.00
C LYS A 190 12.71 3.35 8.27
N GLU A 191 12.38 2.72 9.40
CA GLU A 191 12.33 3.37 10.70
C GLU A 191 13.70 3.93 11.11
N GLU A 192 14.77 3.15 10.97
CA GLU A 192 16.12 3.58 11.32
C GLU A 192 16.66 4.65 10.35
N ILE A 193 16.29 4.61 9.07
CA ILE A 193 16.57 5.69 8.12
C ILE A 193 15.86 6.98 8.54
N ALA A 194 14.58 6.90 8.93
CA ALA A 194 13.83 8.07 9.37
C ALA A 194 14.44 8.72 10.62
N LYS A 195 14.96 7.92 11.56
CA LYS A 195 15.63 8.40 12.78
C LYS A 195 17.04 8.95 12.53
N ASN A 196 17.88 8.17 11.84
CA ASN A 196 19.33 8.39 11.82
C ASN A 196 19.85 9.03 10.53
N LYS A 197 19.08 8.99 9.43
CA LYS A 197 19.41 9.56 8.12
C LYS A 197 20.84 9.22 7.65
N PRO A 198 21.09 7.98 7.18
CA PRO A 198 22.44 7.53 6.83
C PRO A 198 23.04 8.36 5.69
N LYS A 199 24.29 8.79 5.86
CA LYS A 199 24.98 9.72 4.95
C LYS A 199 25.66 9.04 3.77
N ASN A 200 25.91 7.73 3.86
CA ASN A 200 26.65 6.96 2.87
C ASN A 200 26.25 5.47 2.93
N ASP A 201 26.75 4.70 1.97
CA ASP A 201 26.45 3.28 1.83
C ASP A 201 26.93 2.44 3.01
N ALA A 202 28.02 2.83 3.67
CA ALA A 202 28.53 2.10 4.83
C ALA A 202 27.59 2.25 6.05
N GLU A 203 27.08 3.45 6.29
CA GLU A 203 26.07 3.70 7.32
C GLU A 203 24.76 2.98 6.99
N LEU A 204 24.33 2.99 5.73
CA LEU A 204 23.12 2.28 5.30
C LEU A 204 23.29 0.76 5.43
N LYS A 205 24.43 0.21 5.02
CA LYS A 205 24.78 -1.20 5.21
C LYS A 205 24.72 -1.58 6.69
N SER A 206 25.29 -0.78 7.57
CA SER A 206 25.25 -1.03 9.01
C SER A 206 23.82 -1.04 9.56
N ILE A 207 22.95 -0.15 9.09
CA ILE A 207 21.52 -0.16 9.44
C ILE A 207 20.86 -1.47 9.01
N ILE A 208 21.10 -1.91 7.76
CA ILE A 208 20.51 -3.15 7.22
C ILE A 208 21.04 -4.38 7.98
N GLU A 209 22.34 -4.45 8.24
CA GLU A 209 22.97 -5.53 9.01
C GLU A 209 22.43 -5.62 10.43
N GLN A 210 22.28 -4.48 11.11
CA GLN A 210 21.71 -4.45 12.45
C GLN A 210 20.24 -4.88 12.45
N ALA A 211 19.44 -4.39 11.49
CA ALA A 211 18.06 -4.81 11.36
C ALA A 211 17.92 -6.31 11.06
N ALA A 212 18.77 -6.87 10.19
CA ALA A 212 18.79 -8.31 9.90
C ALA A 212 19.19 -9.14 11.13
N LYS A 213 20.21 -8.69 11.87
CA LYS A 213 20.67 -9.33 13.11
C LYS A 213 19.57 -9.36 14.17
N ASP A 214 18.86 -8.26 14.36
CA ASP A 214 17.79 -8.16 15.36
C ASP A 214 16.61 -9.09 15.04
N LEU A 215 16.39 -9.37 13.76
CA LEU A 215 15.38 -10.31 13.28
C LEU A 215 15.89 -11.74 13.17
N ASN A 216 17.16 -11.98 13.55
CA ASN A 216 17.85 -13.26 13.44
C ASN A 216 17.77 -13.86 12.02
N VAL A 217 17.97 -13.01 11.01
CA VAL A 217 18.04 -13.42 9.60
C VAL A 217 19.39 -13.11 8.99
N THR A 218 19.77 -13.92 8.00
CA THR A 218 21.02 -13.75 7.25
C THR A 218 20.69 -13.33 5.83
N LEU A 219 21.36 -12.28 5.36
CA LEU A 219 21.27 -11.81 3.99
C LEU A 219 22.51 -12.28 3.21
N SER A 220 22.31 -12.71 1.97
CA SER A 220 23.40 -12.87 1.02
C SER A 220 23.97 -11.50 0.61
N ASP A 221 25.20 -11.47 0.11
CA ASP A 221 25.81 -10.25 -0.41
C ASP A 221 24.98 -9.60 -1.53
N ALA A 222 24.33 -10.43 -2.35
CA ALA A 222 23.45 -9.95 -3.42
C ALA A 222 22.14 -9.33 -2.89
N GLU A 223 21.59 -9.83 -1.78
CA GLU A 223 20.44 -9.21 -1.11
C GLU A 223 20.84 -7.92 -0.42
N MET A 224 21.97 -7.92 0.29
CA MET A 224 22.50 -6.72 0.94
C MET A 224 22.69 -5.58 -0.06
N ASN A 225 23.37 -5.84 -1.18
CA ASN A 225 23.62 -4.82 -2.21
C ASN A 225 22.30 -4.31 -2.83
N ARG A 226 21.35 -5.20 -3.12
CA ARG A 226 20.02 -4.79 -3.63
C ARG A 226 19.28 -3.89 -2.66
N LEU A 227 19.33 -4.18 -1.36
CA LEU A 227 18.71 -3.35 -0.34
C LEU A 227 19.41 -1.98 -0.21
N ILE A 228 20.73 -1.94 -0.26
CA ILE A 228 21.49 -0.68 -0.27
C ILE A 228 21.07 0.19 -1.46
N ASP A 229 21.07 -0.37 -2.67
CA ASP A 229 20.67 0.34 -3.90
C ASP A 229 19.23 0.86 -3.79
N PHE A 230 18.32 0.00 -3.31
CA PHE A 230 16.91 0.34 -3.13
C PHE A 230 16.71 1.50 -2.12
N PHE A 231 17.34 1.42 -0.94
CA PHE A 231 17.18 2.43 0.09
C PHE A 231 17.90 3.74 -0.24
N ASN A 232 19.03 3.70 -0.95
CA ASN A 232 19.64 4.91 -1.48
C ASN A 232 18.72 5.60 -2.49
N LYS A 233 18.13 4.84 -3.41
CA LYS A 233 17.12 5.37 -4.32
C LYS A 233 15.97 6.01 -3.54
N LEU A 234 15.40 5.34 -2.53
CA LEU A 234 14.32 5.90 -1.70
C LEU A 234 14.71 7.22 -1.02
N LYS A 235 15.94 7.33 -0.51
CA LYS A 235 16.43 8.56 0.14
C LYS A 235 16.51 9.75 -0.80
N ASP A 236 16.80 9.50 -2.08
CA ASP A 236 16.89 10.55 -3.10
C ASP A 236 15.52 11.04 -3.58
N LEU A 237 14.45 10.31 -3.22
CA LEU A 237 13.07 10.70 -3.51
C LEU A 237 12.55 11.67 -2.45
N ASN A 238 11.59 12.50 -2.86
CA ASN A 238 10.88 13.42 -1.97
C ASN A 238 9.83 12.69 -1.10
N ILE A 239 10.25 11.63 -0.40
CA ILE A 239 9.43 10.86 0.53
C ILE A 239 9.39 11.59 1.88
N ASP A 240 8.20 11.71 2.45
CA ASP A 240 8.02 12.26 3.79
C ASP A 240 8.39 11.22 4.85
N TRP A 241 9.68 11.18 5.22
CA TRP A 241 10.20 10.26 6.23
C TRP A 241 9.57 10.44 7.62
N ASN A 242 9.01 11.62 7.92
CA ASN A 242 8.27 11.82 9.17
C ASN A 242 6.93 11.09 9.08
N GLN A 243 6.21 11.21 7.96
CA GLN A 243 4.98 10.45 7.72
C GLN A 243 5.24 8.94 7.68
N VAL A 244 6.34 8.49 7.08
CA VAL A 244 6.74 7.07 7.10
C VAL A 244 6.90 6.60 8.55
N SER A 245 7.66 7.33 9.37
CA SER A 245 7.87 6.99 10.79
C SER A 245 6.55 6.97 11.57
N ASP A 246 5.72 7.99 11.41
CA ASP A 246 4.42 8.12 12.09
C ASP A 246 3.47 6.97 11.75
N GLN A 247 3.38 6.59 10.46
CA GLN A 247 2.48 5.50 10.04
C GLN A 247 2.99 4.14 10.51
N LEU A 248 4.31 3.91 10.49
CA LEU A 248 4.90 2.69 11.06
C LEU A 248 4.63 2.58 12.56
N ASN A 249 4.76 3.68 13.31
CA ASN A 249 4.46 3.71 14.73
C ASN A 249 2.97 3.45 15.02
N LYS A 250 2.06 4.05 14.25
CA LYS A 250 0.61 3.78 14.37
C LYS A 250 0.26 2.32 14.08
N ALA A 251 0.90 1.71 13.08
CA ALA A 251 0.71 0.28 12.79
C ALA A 251 1.15 -0.59 13.98
N LYS A 252 2.31 -0.31 14.57
CA LYS A 252 2.81 -0.98 15.79
C LYS A 252 1.89 -0.77 17.00
N ASP A 253 1.43 0.46 17.23
CA ASP A 253 0.60 0.83 18.37
C ASP A 253 -0.78 0.19 18.33
N ARG A 254 -1.42 0.17 17.15
CA ARG A 254 -2.70 -0.52 16.96
C ARG A 254 -2.58 -1.97 17.37
N ILE A 255 -1.52 -2.63 16.92
CA ILE A 255 -1.35 -4.05 17.21
C ILE A 255 -1.05 -4.28 18.68
N SER A 256 -0.23 -3.43 19.30
CA SER A 256 0.00 -3.43 20.75
C SER A 256 -1.30 -3.30 21.56
N LYS A 257 -2.23 -2.45 21.12
CA LYS A 257 -3.55 -2.27 21.78
C LYS A 257 -4.50 -3.44 21.52
N TYR A 258 -4.57 -3.95 20.29
CA TYR A 258 -5.36 -5.14 19.93
C TYR A 258 -4.85 -6.43 20.58
N LEU A 259 -3.57 -6.49 20.95
CA LEU A 259 -2.98 -7.57 21.75
C LEU A 259 -3.49 -7.60 23.18
N GLN A 260 -3.90 -6.46 23.71
CA GLN A 260 -4.30 -6.27 25.10
C GLN A 260 -5.82 -6.34 25.30
N SER A 261 -6.62 -6.47 24.23
CA SER A 261 -8.09 -6.54 24.28
C SER A 261 -8.64 -7.96 24.10
N GLU A 262 -9.74 -8.30 24.79
CA GLU A 262 -10.42 -9.61 24.72
C GLU A 262 -11.15 -9.86 23.37
N GLU A 263 -11.43 -8.82 22.57
CA GLU A 263 -12.19 -8.89 21.30
C GLU A 263 -11.31 -9.16 20.05
N GLY A 264 -10.33 -10.05 20.18
CA GLY A 264 -9.32 -10.33 19.15
C GLY A 264 -9.75 -11.29 18.01
N GLN A 265 -11.03 -11.39 17.64
CA GLN A 265 -11.49 -12.48 16.75
C GLN A 265 -11.61 -12.14 15.26
N GLY A 266 -11.48 -10.88 14.83
CA GLY A 266 -11.75 -10.50 13.43
C GLY A 266 -10.55 -9.96 12.63
N PHE A 267 -9.56 -9.39 13.31
CA PHE A 267 -8.42 -8.72 12.69
C PHE A 267 -7.15 -9.57 12.80
N LEU A 268 -6.86 -10.25 11.69
CA LEU A 268 -5.60 -10.88 11.26
C LEU A 268 -4.62 -11.31 12.36
N GLU A 269 -4.85 -12.53 12.87
CA GLU A 269 -3.89 -13.29 13.67
C GLU A 269 -2.48 -13.26 13.06
N LYS A 270 -2.34 -13.27 11.73
CA LYS A 270 -1.04 -13.21 11.04
C LYS A 270 -0.30 -11.87 11.21
N LEU A 271 -0.99 -10.74 11.01
CA LEU A 271 -0.44 -9.38 11.22
C LEU A 271 -0.14 -9.13 12.69
N LYS A 272 -1.05 -9.57 13.57
CA LYS A 272 -0.87 -9.50 15.02
C LYS A 272 0.41 -10.23 15.43
N GLN A 273 0.59 -11.48 15.00
CA GLN A 273 1.80 -12.28 15.28
C GLN A 273 3.08 -11.66 14.68
N PHE A 274 3.00 -11.05 13.49
CA PHE A 274 4.13 -10.38 12.85
C PHE A 274 4.64 -9.20 13.70
N PHE A 275 3.76 -8.32 14.18
CA PHE A 275 4.18 -7.18 15.00
C PHE A 275 4.45 -7.52 16.47
N ILE A 276 3.82 -8.57 17.05
CA ILE A 276 4.28 -9.13 18.35
C ILE A 276 5.76 -9.49 18.23
N TRP A 277 6.08 -10.31 17.23
CA TRP A 277 7.45 -10.75 17.00
C TRP A 277 8.39 -9.56 16.73
N LEU A 278 7.96 -8.56 15.96
CA LEU A 278 8.73 -7.34 15.73
C LEU A 278 9.01 -6.58 17.04
N ILE A 279 7.99 -6.43 17.90
CA ILE A 279 8.12 -5.73 19.19
C ILE A 279 9.00 -6.53 20.15
N ASP A 280 8.87 -7.85 20.22
CA ASP A 280 9.70 -8.71 21.07
C ASP A 280 11.16 -8.71 20.60
N ALA A 281 11.40 -8.72 19.29
CA ALA A 281 12.73 -8.53 18.70
C ALA A 281 13.34 -7.15 19.00
N ILE A 282 12.51 -6.12 19.23
CA ILE A 282 12.97 -4.79 19.65
C ILE A 282 13.20 -4.74 21.18
N LYS A 283 12.32 -5.35 21.98
CA LYS A 283 12.41 -5.36 23.45
C LYS A 283 13.61 -6.14 23.98
N SER A 284 14.04 -7.20 23.29
CA SER A 284 15.23 -7.97 23.64
C SER A 284 16.54 -7.16 23.58
N ILE A 285 16.51 -5.97 22.98
CA ILE A 285 17.65 -5.05 22.86
C ILE A 285 17.78 -4.14 24.09
N PHE A 286 16.68 -3.91 24.83
CA PHE A 286 16.63 -3.04 26.00
C PHE A 286 16.51 -3.81 27.33
N SER A 287 16.57 -5.14 27.29
CA SER A 287 16.75 -6.01 28.47
C SER A 287 18.19 -6.48 28.59
#